data_AF-A0A1A1ZJI4-F1
#
_entry.id   AF-A0A1A1ZJI4-F1
#
_cell.length_a   1.000
_cell.length_b   1.000
_cell.length_c   1.000
_cell.angle_alpha   90.00
_cell.angle_beta   90.00
_cell.angle_gamma   90.00
#
_symmetry.space_group_name_H-M   'P 1'
#
loop_
_entity.id
_entity.type
_entity.pdbx_description
1 polymer ?
#
loop_
_entity_poly.entity_id
_entity_poly.type
_entity_poly.pdbx_seq_one_letter_code
_entity_poly.pdbx_strand_id
1 'polypeptide(L)'
;MSETTFEIPRHEIEVECVDGETRTLTFNSMTLLPAGILRKTRHDEQEQMWQAFEWALDSEGLAVLDLIPPHKLLDTLRDMQKASEVDLGKSGASSTSSSGTRKRSRPTSSRSASD
;
A
#
# COMPACT_ATOMS: atom_id res chain seq x y z
N MET A 1 -22.51 -24.26 -22.18
CA MET A 1 -21.99 -22.99 -21.65
C MET A 1 -20.89 -23.38 -20.69
N SER A 2 -19.63 -23.19 -21.06
CA SER A 2 -18.52 -23.49 -20.15
C SER A 2 -18.51 -22.42 -19.06
N GLU A 3 -18.76 -22.82 -17.82
CA GLU A 3 -18.56 -21.96 -16.66
C GLU A 3 -17.06 -21.73 -16.54
N THR A 4 -16.59 -20.55 -16.98
CA THR A 4 -15.22 -20.12 -16.73
C THR A 4 -15.13 -19.81 -15.24
N THR A 5 -14.66 -20.77 -14.45
CA THR A 5 -14.30 -20.54 -13.04
C THR A 5 -13.26 -19.43 -13.00
N PHE A 6 -13.65 -18.26 -12.51
CA PHE A 6 -12.74 -17.15 -12.30
C PHE A 6 -11.96 -17.43 -11.01
N GLU A 7 -10.76 -17.99 -11.15
CA GLU A 7 -9.85 -18.18 -10.03
C GLU A 7 -9.17 -16.85 -9.71
N ILE A 8 -9.25 -16.43 -8.45
CA ILE A 8 -8.57 -15.24 -7.97
C ILE A 8 -7.08 -15.62 -7.81
N PRO A 9 -6.14 -14.96 -8.50
CA PRO A 9 -4.72 -15.19 -8.30
C PRO A 9 -4.34 -14.92 -6.84
N ARG A 10 -3.57 -15.84 -6.25
CA ARG A 10 -3.08 -15.74 -4.88
C ARG A 10 -1.57 -15.48 -4.88
N HIS A 11 -1.13 -14.71 -3.90
CA HIS A 11 0.28 -14.39 -3.64
C HIS A 11 0.65 -14.81 -2.23
N GLU A 12 1.95 -14.86 -1.98
CA GLU A 12 2.53 -15.27 -0.71
C GLU A 12 3.57 -14.23 -0.26
N ILE A 13 3.57 -13.92 1.02
CA ILE A 13 4.61 -13.12 1.67
C ILE A 13 5.05 -13.79 2.98
N GLU A 14 6.26 -13.50 3.40
CA GLU A 14 6.78 -13.92 4.71
C GLU A 14 6.58 -12.79 5.72
N VAL A 15 6.03 -13.13 6.89
CA VAL A 15 5.76 -12.19 7.98
C VAL A 15 6.38 -12.68 9.28
N GLU A 16 7.01 -11.76 10.01
CA GLU A 16 7.57 -12.04 11.33
C GLU A 16 6.52 -11.80 12.42
N CYS A 17 6.19 -12.86 13.16
CA CYS A 17 5.18 -12.87 14.21
C CYS A 17 5.75 -12.43 15.57
N VAL A 18 4.86 -12.17 16.54
CA VAL A 18 5.21 -11.70 17.90
C VAL A 18 6.02 -12.75 18.68
N ASP A 19 5.88 -14.03 18.33
CA ASP A 19 6.69 -15.14 18.85
C ASP A 19 8.12 -15.17 18.27
N GLY A 20 8.44 -14.29 17.31
CA GLY A 20 9.72 -14.25 16.61
C GLY A 20 9.83 -15.28 15.48
N GLU A 21 8.75 -16.01 15.19
CA GLU A 21 8.72 -16.97 14.08
C GLU A 21 8.30 -16.28 12.78
N THR A 22 8.94 -16.67 11.68
CA THR A 22 8.52 -16.27 10.33
C THR A 22 7.47 -17.24 9.83
N ARG A 23 6.33 -16.70 9.38
CA ARG A 23 5.24 -17.48 8.79
C ARG A 23 4.92 -16.97 7.39
N THR A 24 4.47 -17.88 6.54
CA THR A 24 4.01 -17.52 5.20
C THR A 24 2.52 -17.17 5.25
N LEU A 25 2.15 -16.06 4.64
CA LEU A 25 0.79 -15.57 4.57
C LEU A 25 0.36 -15.53 3.10
N THR A 26 -0.66 -16.34 2.79
CA THR A 26 -1.21 -16.50 1.44
C THR A 26 -2.48 -15.66 1.30
N PHE A 27 -2.56 -14.84 0.25
CA PHE A 27 -3.65 -13.86 0.10
C PHE A 27 -4.09 -13.68 -1.34
N ASN A 28 -5.32 -13.22 -1.54
CA ASN A 28 -5.88 -12.84 -2.84
C ASN A 28 -5.18 -11.60 -3.40
N SER A 29 -4.94 -11.56 -4.71
CA SER A 29 -4.29 -10.41 -5.34
C SER A 29 -5.05 -9.11 -5.10
N MET A 30 -4.33 -8.09 -4.65
CA MET A 30 -4.88 -6.76 -4.36
C MET A 30 -5.35 -6.01 -5.61
N THR A 31 -4.94 -6.45 -6.80
CA THR A 31 -5.47 -5.97 -8.10
C THR A 31 -6.98 -6.17 -8.24
N LEU A 32 -7.52 -7.18 -7.56
CA LEU A 32 -8.94 -7.54 -7.63
C LEU A 32 -9.73 -7.05 -6.43
N LEU A 33 -9.13 -6.21 -5.57
CA LEU A 33 -9.81 -5.64 -4.41
C LEU A 33 -11.08 -4.88 -4.87
N PRO A 34 -12.26 -5.22 -4.33
CA PRO A 34 -13.51 -4.58 -4.73
C PRO A 34 -13.47 -3.07 -4.49
N ALA A 35 -13.66 -2.28 -5.55
CA ALA A 35 -13.75 -0.82 -5.45
C ALA A 35 -14.90 -0.33 -4.53
N GLY A 36 -15.84 -1.20 -4.18
CA GLY A 36 -16.88 -0.93 -3.18
C GLY A 36 -16.32 -0.80 -1.76
N ILE A 37 -15.27 -1.54 -1.41
CA ILE A 37 -14.56 -1.43 -0.13
C ILE A 37 -13.90 -0.04 -0.07
N LEU A 38 -13.05 0.26 -1.06
CA LEU A 38 -12.34 1.54 -1.16
C LEU A 38 -13.27 2.75 -1.11
N ARG A 39 -14.43 2.70 -1.79
CA ARG A 39 -15.39 3.80 -1.81
C ARG A 39 -16.07 4.05 -0.45
N LYS A 40 -16.32 3.00 0.32
CA LYS A 40 -16.98 3.09 1.64
C LYS A 40 -16.02 3.62 2.69
N THR A 41 -14.78 3.17 2.66
CA THR A 41 -13.76 3.48 3.68
C THR A 41 -12.83 4.63 3.29
N ARG A 42 -13.10 5.34 2.18
CA ARG A 42 -12.22 6.42 1.62
C ARG A 42 -11.85 7.56 2.58
N HIS A 43 -12.52 7.67 3.73
CA HIS A 43 -12.28 8.71 4.74
C HIS A 43 -11.74 8.13 6.05
N ASP A 44 -11.51 6.82 6.12
CA ASP A 44 -10.96 6.10 7.26
C ASP A 44 -9.91 5.10 6.76
N GLU A 45 -8.64 5.52 6.85
CA GLU A 45 -7.50 4.72 6.38
C GLU A 45 -7.34 3.42 7.18
N GLN A 46 -7.71 3.44 8.47
CA GLN A 46 -7.59 2.26 9.33
C GLN A 46 -8.68 1.25 8.99
N GLU A 47 -9.93 1.69 8.83
CA GLU A 47 -11.03 0.82 8.39
C GLU A 47 -10.74 0.25 6.99
N GLN A 48 -10.20 1.07 6.08
CA GLN A 48 -9.81 0.62 4.74
C GLN A 48 -8.77 -0.49 4.77
N MET A 49 -7.75 -0.36 5.63
CA MET A 49 -6.73 -1.39 5.81
C MET A 49 -7.34 -2.70 6.32
N TRP A 50 -8.17 -2.65 7.37
CA TRP A 50 -8.80 -3.86 7.92
C TRP A 50 -9.72 -4.54 6.92
N GLN A 51 -10.55 -3.78 6.20
CA GLN A 51 -11.40 -4.34 5.15
C GLN A 51 -10.60 -4.95 3.99
N ALA A 52 -9.41 -4.40 3.68
CA ALA A 52 -8.51 -5.00 2.71
C ALA A 52 -7.97 -6.34 3.21
N PHE A 53 -7.53 -6.44 4.47
CA PHE A 53 -7.09 -7.71 5.06
C PHE A 53 -8.20 -8.76 5.12
N GLU A 54 -9.39 -8.39 5.60
CA GLU A 54 -10.55 -9.29 5.69
C GLU A 54 -10.98 -9.84 4.33
N TRP A 55 -10.82 -9.06 3.25
CA TRP A 55 -11.10 -9.53 1.91
C TRP A 55 -9.96 -10.37 1.31
N ALA A 56 -8.72 -9.98 1.60
CA ALA A 56 -7.52 -10.60 1.04
C ALA A 56 -7.24 -11.99 1.61
N LEU A 57 -7.52 -12.16 2.90
CA LEU A 57 -7.11 -13.32 3.68
C LEU A 57 -8.30 -14.22 3.97
N ASP A 58 -8.04 -15.52 4.04
CA ASP A 58 -8.96 -16.48 4.62
C ASP A 58 -8.79 -16.53 6.15
N SER A 59 -9.60 -17.36 6.82
CA SER A 59 -9.58 -17.47 8.27
C SER A 59 -8.22 -17.87 8.85
N GLU A 60 -7.44 -18.67 8.10
CA GLU A 60 -6.11 -19.08 8.53
C GLU A 60 -5.11 -17.93 8.38
N GLY A 61 -5.14 -17.22 7.25
CA GLY A 61 -4.34 -16.01 7.04
C GLY A 61 -4.64 -14.90 8.06
N LEU A 62 -5.92 -14.71 8.43
CA LEU A 62 -6.31 -13.77 9.48
C LEU A 62 -5.76 -14.17 10.85
N ALA A 63 -5.76 -15.46 11.19
CA ALA A 63 -5.16 -15.94 12.44
C ALA A 63 -3.63 -15.71 12.47
N VAL A 64 -2.95 -15.78 11.32
CA VAL A 64 -1.53 -15.40 11.22
C VAL A 64 -1.37 -13.88 11.36
N LEU A 65 -2.25 -13.09 10.76
CA LEU A 65 -2.25 -11.62 10.86
C LEU A 65 -2.39 -11.15 12.32
N ASP A 66 -3.23 -11.81 13.12
CA ASP A 66 -3.41 -11.53 14.55
C ASP A 66 -2.15 -11.75 15.38
N LEU A 67 -1.21 -12.56 14.87
CA LEU A 67 0.09 -12.81 15.50
C LEU A 67 1.18 -11.84 15.01
N ILE A 68 0.88 -10.94 14.08
CA ILE A 68 1.83 -9.92 13.62
C ILE A 68 1.84 -8.76 14.63
N PRO A 69 3.03 -8.23 15.01
CA PRO A 69 3.09 -7.05 15.86
C PRO A 69 2.31 -5.87 15.24
N PRO A 70 1.46 -5.15 16.02
CA PRO A 70 0.58 -4.11 15.46
C PRO A 70 1.30 -3.01 14.66
N HIS A 71 2.55 -2.72 15.02
CA HIS A 71 3.37 -1.72 14.34
C HIS A 71 3.89 -2.18 12.96
N LYS A 72 3.84 -3.49 12.65
CA LYS A 72 4.24 -4.07 11.36
C LYS A 72 3.07 -4.25 10.39
N LEU A 73 1.82 -4.11 10.83
CA LEU A 73 0.64 -4.33 9.97
C LEU A 73 0.63 -3.47 8.70
N LEU A 74 1.07 -2.21 8.80
CA LEU A 74 1.18 -1.33 7.63
C LEU A 74 2.25 -1.80 6.63
N ASP A 75 3.36 -2.36 7.13
CA ASP A 75 4.41 -2.89 6.27
C ASP A 75 3.96 -4.20 5.61
N THR A 76 3.24 -5.05 6.34
CA THR A 76 2.57 -6.23 5.76
C THR A 76 1.62 -5.85 4.63
N LEU A 77 0.80 -4.80 4.80
CA LEU A 77 -0.09 -4.31 3.73
C LEU A 77 0.72 -3.83 2.51
N ARG A 78 1.84 -3.13 2.73
CA ARG A 78 2.73 -2.67 1.63
C ARG A 78 3.37 -3.84 0.90
N ASP A 79 3.78 -4.89 1.60
CA ASP A 79 4.35 -6.09 0.99
C ASP A 79 3.29 -6.83 0.16
N MET A 80 2.05 -6.93 0.66
CA MET A 80 0.93 -7.50 -0.11
C MET A 80 0.64 -6.70 -1.39
N GLN A 81 0.63 -5.37 -1.29
CA GLN A 81 0.46 -4.45 -2.42
C GLN A 81 1.58 -4.61 -3.45
N LYS A 82 2.83 -4.67 -3.00
CA LYS A 82 4.01 -4.86 -3.85
C LYS A 82 4.00 -6.21 -4.57
N ALA A 83 3.68 -7.29 -3.86
CA ALA A 83 3.56 -8.63 -4.44
C ALA A 83 2.41 -8.73 -5.46
N SER A 84 1.39 -7.88 -5.32
CA SER A 84 0.28 -7.75 -6.27
C SER A 84 0.53 -6.69 -7.35
N GLU A 85 1.67 -6.01 -7.37
CA GLU A 85 2.00 -4.92 -8.29
C GLU A 85 0.97 -3.76 -8.31
N VAL A 86 0.37 -3.43 -7.16
CA VAL A 86 -0.58 -2.32 -7.01
C VAL A 86 -0.15 -1.30 -5.96
N ASP A 87 -0.60 -0.06 -6.13
CA ASP A 87 -0.53 0.99 -5.12
C ASP A 87 -1.95 1.47 -4.85
N LEU A 88 -2.51 1.06 -3.70
CA LEU A 88 -3.89 1.43 -3.30
C LEU A 88 -3.95 2.82 -2.62
N GLY A 89 -2.84 3.57 -2.63
CA GLY A 89 -2.72 4.91 -2.09
C GLY A 89 -1.66 5.02 -1.01
N LYS A 90 -1.34 6.28 -0.64
CA LYS A 90 -0.31 6.64 0.33
C LYS A 90 -0.62 6.07 1.71
N SER A 91 -0.22 4.82 1.97
CA SER A 91 0.12 4.38 3.32
C SER A 91 1.23 5.32 3.77
N GLY A 92 0.91 6.31 4.61
CA GLY A 92 1.77 7.45 4.98
C GLY A 92 3.22 7.07 5.29
N ALA A 93 4.04 6.89 4.26
CA ALA A 93 5.47 7.00 4.35
C ALA A 93 5.70 8.50 4.26
N SER A 94 6.16 9.06 5.37
CA SER A 94 6.75 10.38 5.45
C SER A 94 7.84 10.55 4.40
N SER A 95 7.45 10.95 3.20
CA SER A 95 8.33 11.63 2.26
C SER A 95 8.48 13.06 2.75
N THR A 96 9.24 13.25 3.82
CA THR A 96 9.95 14.51 4.05
C THR A 96 11.02 14.64 2.97
N SER A 97 10.63 14.96 1.74
CA SER A 97 11.53 15.57 0.78
C SER A 97 11.65 17.05 1.16
N SER A 98 12.57 17.29 2.08
CA SER A 98 13.02 18.61 2.51
C SER A 98 13.39 19.49 1.30
N SER A 99 12.63 20.58 1.15
CA SER A 99 13.06 21.92 0.73
C SER A 99 14.36 21.99 -0.10
N GLY A 100 14.20 22.19 -1.40
CA GLY A 100 15.25 22.61 -2.30
C GLY A 100 14.73 23.61 -3.34
N THR A 101 14.20 24.76 -2.89
CA THR A 101 13.91 25.92 -3.75
C THR A 101 15.22 26.44 -4.37
N ARG A 102 15.65 25.82 -5.47
CA ARG A 102 16.69 26.39 -6.34
C ARG A 102 16.10 27.59 -7.05
N LYS A 103 16.48 28.77 -6.54
CA LYS A 103 16.28 30.08 -7.14
C LYS A 103 16.51 30.02 -8.66
N ARG A 104 15.48 30.39 -9.40
CA ARG A 104 15.48 30.63 -10.84
C ARG A 104 16.35 31.85 -11.14
N SER A 105 17.62 31.64 -11.48
CA SER A 105 18.48 32.68 -12.03
C SER A 105 18.04 33.00 -13.45
N ARG A 106 17.26 34.07 -13.62
CA ARG A 106 16.91 34.64 -14.92
C ARG A 106 17.96 35.73 -15.23
N PRO A 107 18.77 35.62 -16.29
CA PRO A 107 19.58 36.74 -16.74
C PRO A 107 18.65 37.72 -17.48
N THR A 108 18.47 38.93 -16.93
CA THR A 108 17.79 40.02 -17.65
C THR A 108 18.85 40.94 -18.22
N SER A 109 19.19 40.71 -19.47
CA SER A 109 19.95 41.64 -20.30
C SER A 109 19.01 42.79 -20.69
N SER A 110 19.23 44.01 -20.21
CA SER A 110 18.93 45.25 -20.95
C SER A 110 19.37 46.50 -20.19
N ARG A 111 20.43 47.13 -20.73
CA ARG A 111 20.50 48.55 -21.13
C ARG A 111 20.21 49.62 -20.05
N SER A 112 21.25 50.37 -19.69
CA SER A 112 21.13 51.78 -19.32
C SER A 112 22.34 52.53 -19.88
N ALA A 113 22.02 53.45 -20.80
CA ALA A 113 22.89 54.51 -21.30
C ALA A 113 22.53 55.81 -20.56
N SER A 114 23.40 56.82 -20.72
CA SER A 114 23.42 58.18 -20.13
C SER A 114 24.27 58.25 -18.86
N ASP A 115 25.33 59.05 -18.77
CA ASP A 115 25.71 60.31 -19.45
C ASP A 115 27.14 60.23 -20.04
#